data_AF-A0A2K8Z030-F1
#
_entry.id   AF-A0A2K8Z030-F1
#
_cell.length_a   1.000
_cell.length_b   1.000
_cell.length_c   1.000
_cell.angle_alpha   90.00
_cell.angle_beta   90.00
_cell.angle_gamma   90.00
#
_symmetry.space_group_name_H-M   'P 1'
#
loop_
_entity.id
_entity.type
_entity.pdbx_description
1 polymer ?
#
loop_
_entity_poly.entity_id
_entity_poly.type
_entity_poly.pdbx_seq_one_letter_code
_entity_poly.pdbx_strand_id
1 'polypeptide(L)' 'MESIHLHKLAAHVLEQAAQRATRRKGNGQATAALLIQMATEILTASPTLRKRANITLVDLAAADKVRKDLVRSQMNLIK' A
#
# COMPACT_ATOMS: atom_id res chain seq x y z
N MET A 1 11.05 48.62 15.67
CA MET A 1 10.91 47.31 16.33
C MET A 1 9.71 46.66 15.71
N GLU A 2 9.93 45.86 14.65
CA GLU A 2 8.83 45.26 13.89
C GLU A 2 8.28 44.05 14.64
N SER A 3 7.03 44.15 15.10
CA SER A 3 6.31 43.09 15.80
C SER A 3 5.81 42.05 14.81
N ILE A 4 6.29 40.81 14.93
CA ILE A 4 5.86 39.69 14.10
C ILE A 4 4.41 39.35 14.44
N HIS A 5 3.51 39.50 13.47
CA HIS A 5 2.08 39.20 13.60
C HIS A 5 1.82 37.69 13.73
N LEU A 6 1.93 37.16 14.96
CA LEU A 6 1.69 35.76 15.33
C LEU A 6 0.30 35.24 14.91
N HIS A 7 -0.69 36.11 14.78
CA HIS A 7 -2.06 35.75 14.41
C HIS A 7 -2.18 35.19 12.99
N LYS A 8 -1.29 35.60 12.07
CA LYS A 8 -1.32 35.15 10.67
C LYS A 8 -0.77 33.73 10.50
N LEU A 9 0.10 33.29 11.41
CA LEU A 9 0.63 31.92 11.42
C LEU A 9 -0.40 30.92 11.97
N ALA A 10 -1.16 31.31 12.99
CA ALA A 10 -2.18 30.43 13.59
C ALA A 10 -3.32 30.07 12.61
N ALA A 11 -3.74 31.02 11.77
CA ALA A 11 -4.76 30.79 10.75
C ALA A 11 -4.30 29.77 9.69
N HIS A 12 -3.02 29.81 9.30
CA HIS A 12 -2.48 28.92 8.28
C HIS A 12 -2.31 27.47 8.76
N VAL A 13 -2.06 27.26 10.06
CA VAL A 13 -1.95 25.93 10.66
C VAL A 13 -3.31 25.21 10.72
N LEU A 14 -4.41 25.95 10.97
CA LEU A 14 -5.75 25.36 10.99
C LEU A 14 -6.25 24.99 9.59
N GLU A 15 -5.88 25.75 8.56
CA GLU A 15 -6.29 25.48 7.18
C GLU A 15 -5.57 24.27 6.57
N GLN A 16 -4.29 24.04 6.92
CA GLN A 16 -3.55 22.84 6.51
C GLN A 16 -4.02 21.54 7.19
N ALA A 17 -4.69 21.62 8.34
CA ALA A 17 -5.28 20.45 8.97
C ALA A 17 -6.57 19.99 8.26
N ALA A 18 -7.33 20.91 7.65
CA ALA A 18 -8.57 20.62 6.95
C ALA A 18 -8.36 20.00 5.55
N GLN A 19 -7.19 20.20 4.93
CA GLN A 19 -6.84 19.59 3.64
C GLN A 19 -6.23 18.18 3.76
N ARG A 20 -5.97 17.70 4.98
CA ARG A 20 -5.57 16.31 5.20
C ARG A 20 -6.82 15.43 5.21
N ALA A 21 -6.92 14.62 4.16
CA ALA A 21 -7.68 13.37 4.11
C ALA A 21 -9.14 13.42 3.63
N THR A 22 -9.37 13.97 2.43
CA THR A 22 -10.08 13.16 1.42
C THR A 22 -9.15 12.08 0.89
N ARG A 23 -8.67 11.20 1.79
CA ARG A 23 -7.91 10.01 1.43
C ARG A 23 -8.89 9.11 0.71
N ARG A 24 -8.92 9.19 -0.63
CA ARG A 24 -9.64 8.23 -1.47
C ARG A 24 -9.33 6.86 -0.87
N LYS A 25 -10.35 6.11 -0.42
CA LYS A 25 -10.18 4.76 0.11
C LYS A 25 -9.54 3.93 -1.00
N GLY A 26 -8.21 3.89 -1.02
CA GLY A 26 -7.47 3.09 -1.96
C GLY A 26 -7.88 1.65 -1.75
N ASN A 27 -8.12 0.93 -2.85
CA ASN A 27 -8.44 -0.48 -2.79
C ASN A 27 -7.17 -1.26 -2.40
N GLY A 28 -6.81 -1.19 -1.11
CA GLY A 28 -5.56 -1.77 -0.60
C GLY A 28 -5.48 -3.28 -0.82
N GLN A 29 -6.62 -3.96 -0.88
CA GLN A 29 -6.72 -5.39 -1.19
C GLN A 29 -6.35 -5.67 -2.65
N ALA A 30 -6.91 -4.91 -3.61
CA ALA A 30 -6.55 -5.04 -5.02
C ALA A 30 -5.09 -4.66 -5.28
N THR A 31 -4.60 -3.59 -4.64
CA THR A 31 -3.19 -3.20 -4.73
C THR A 31 -2.27 -4.28 -4.16
N ALA A 32 -2.59 -4.85 -3.00
CA ALA A 32 -1.81 -5.94 -2.41
C ALA A 32 -1.79 -7.18 -3.31
N ALA A 33 -2.94 -7.55 -3.89
CA ALA A 33 -3.00 -8.68 -4.82
C ALA A 33 -2.12 -8.48 -6.06
N LEU A 34 -2.11 -7.26 -6.62
CA LEU A 34 -1.25 -6.90 -7.74
C LEU A 34 0.25 -6.94 -7.36
N LEU A 35 0.62 -6.38 -6.21
CA LEU A 35 2.00 -6.39 -5.73
C LEU A 35 2.51 -7.81 -5.50
N ILE A 36 1.68 -8.68 -4.91
CA ILE A 36 2.02 -10.09 -4.73
C ILE A 36 2.25 -10.76 -6.08
N GLN A 37 1.37 -10.53 -7.06
CA GLN A 37 1.53 -11.10 -8.39
C GLN A 37 2.87 -10.70 -9.04
N MET A 38 3.18 -9.41 -9.06
CA MET A 38 4.44 -8.93 -9.64
C MET A 38 5.66 -9.49 -8.91
N ALA A 39 5.62 -9.55 -7.58
CA ALA A 39 6.72 -10.12 -6.80
C ALA A 39 6.92 -11.61 -7.11
N THR A 40 5.84 -12.38 -7.20
CA THR A 40 5.89 -13.81 -7.56
C THR A 40 6.49 -14.01 -8.95
N GLU A 41 6.11 -13.18 -9.93
CA GLU A 41 6.67 -13.23 -11.29
C GLU A 41 8.18 -12.93 -11.30
N ILE A 42 8.63 -11.88 -10.61
CA ILE A 42 10.05 -11.50 -10.52
C ILE A 42 10.89 -12.60 -9.85
N LEU A 43 10.40 -13.14 -8.72
CA LEU A 43 11.12 -14.16 -7.93
C LEU A 43 11.08 -15.55 -8.58
N THR A 44 10.09 -15.81 -9.43
CA THR A 44 10.04 -17.01 -10.26
C THR A 44 11.02 -16.91 -11.43
N ALA A 45 11.06 -15.76 -12.10
CA ALA A 45 11.97 -15.49 -13.21
C ALA A 45 13.46 -15.42 -12.77
N SER A 46 13.74 -14.98 -11.54
CA SER A 46 15.10 -14.86 -11.00
C SER A 46 15.34 -15.73 -9.76
N PRO A 47 15.88 -16.96 -9.94
CA PRO A 47 16.28 -17.82 -8.83
C PRO A 47 17.31 -17.19 -7.89
N THR A 48 18.17 -16.31 -8.42
CA THR A 48 19.19 -15.61 -7.63
C THR A 48 18.57 -14.62 -6.66
N LEU A 49 17.60 -13.81 -7.12
CA LEU A 49 16.89 -12.88 -6.24
C LEU A 49 16.09 -13.62 -5.16
N ARG A 50 15.43 -14.72 -5.54
CA ARG A 50 14.71 -15.56 -4.59
C ARG A 50 15.62 -16.11 -3.48
N LYS A 51 16.81 -16.62 -3.84
CA LYS A 51 17.81 -17.08 -2.86
C LYS A 51 18.31 -15.93 -1.97
N ARG A 52 18.57 -14.75 -2.53
CA ARG A 52 19.00 -13.56 -1.77
C ARG A 52 17.95 -13.08 -0.78
N ALA A 53 16.68 -13.19 -1.14
CA ALA A 53 15.55 -12.87 -0.26
C ALA A 53 15.23 -13.99 0.75
N ASN A 54 15.94 -15.13 0.70
CA ASN A 54 15.67 -16.33 1.49
C ASN A 54 14.20 -16.82 1.37
N ILE A 55 13.65 -16.74 0.17
CA ILE A 55 12.27 -17.15 -0.14
C ILE A 55 12.30 -18.54 -0.79
N THR A 56 11.47 -19.46 -0.33
CA THR A 56 11.35 -20.80 -0.90
C THR A 56 10.25 -20.86 -1.97
N LEU A 57 10.20 -21.96 -2.73
CA LEU A 57 9.07 -22.22 -3.64
C LEU A 57 7.75 -22.40 -2.87
N VAL A 58 7.82 -22.87 -1.62
CA VAL A 58 6.64 -23.02 -0.74
C VAL A 58 6.09 -21.65 -0.36
N ASP A 59 6.97 -20.69 -0.06
CA ASP A 59 6.57 -19.32 0.26
C ASP A 59 5.90 -18.62 -0.93
N LEU A 60 6.38 -18.88 -2.16
CA LEU A 60 5.72 -18.39 -3.38
C LEU A 60 4.32 -18.96 -3.55
N ALA A 61 4.13 -20.26 -3.30
CA ALA A 61 2.81 -20.89 -3.35
C ALA A 61 1.87 -20.34 -2.27
N ALA A 62 2.38 -20.08 -1.06
CA ALA A 62 1.64 -19.46 0.02
C ALA A 62 1.21 -18.02 -0.34
N ALA A 63 2.12 -17.23 -0.94
CA ALA A 63 1.82 -15.88 -1.43
C ALA A 63 0.71 -15.90 -2.49
N ASP A 64 0.74 -16.87 -3.41
CA ASP A 64 -0.31 -17.03 -4.41
C ASP A 64 -1.68 -17.39 -3.81
N LYS A 65 -1.70 -18.15 -2.73
CA LYS A 65 -2.94 -18.42 -1.97
C LYS A 65 -3.49 -17.13 -1.37
N VAL A 66 -2.65 -16.34 -0.69
CA VAL A 66 -3.04 -15.04 -0.13
C VAL A 66 -3.60 -14.13 -1.23
N ARG A 67 -2.93 -14.04 -2.39
CA ARG A 67 -3.43 -13.26 -3.53
C ARG A 67 -4.86 -13.64 -3.92
N LYS A 68 -5.15 -14.95 -4.05
CA LYS A 68 -6.49 -15.44 -4.38
C LYS A 68 -7.52 -15.09 -3.31
N ASP A 69 -7.14 -15.16 -2.04
CA ASP A 69 -8.01 -14.81 -0.91
C ASP A 69 -8.32 -13.30 -0.87
N LEU A 70 -7.35 -12.44 -1.19
CA LEU A 70 -7.55 -10.99 -1.33
C LEU A 70 -8.54 -10.66 -2.47
N VAL A 71 -8.39 -11.33 -3.63
CA VAL A 71 -9.31 -11.16 -4.76
C VAL A 71 -10.72 -11.64 -4.42
N ARG A 72 -10.86 -12.79 -3.74
CA ARG A 72 -12.16 -13.29 -3.30
C ARG A 72 -12.83 -12.37 -2.28
N SER A 73 -12.05 -11.85 -1.33
CA SER A 73 -12.54 -10.90 -0.32
C SER A 73 -13.04 -9.60 -0.96
N GLN A 74 -12.37 -9.14 -2.02
CA GLN A 74 -12.84 -8.04 -2.85
C GLN A 74 -14.18 -8.33 -3.51
N MET A 75 -14.34 -9.49 -4.14
CA MET A 75 -15.61 -9.87 -4.79
C MET A 75 -16.77 -9.97 -3.79
N ASN A 76 -16.52 -10.44 -2.57
CA ASN A 76 -17.53 -10.56 -1.53
C ASN A 76 -17.95 -9.19 -0.95
N LEU A 77 -17.10 -8.17 -1.02
CA LEU A 77 -17.41 -6.82 -0.54
C LEU A 77 -18.30 -6.03 -1.51
N ILE A 78 -18.45 -6.50 -2.76
CA ILE A 78 -19.25 -5.85 -3.81
C ILE A 78 -20.69 -6.42 -3.88
N LYS A 79 -21.00 -7.49 -3.11
CA LYS A 79 -22.34 -8.07 -3.01
C LYS A 79 -23.13 -7.46 -1.85
#